data_AF-A0A351Y6Q6-F1
#
_entry.id   AF-A0A351Y6Q6-F1
#
_cell.length_a   1.000
_cell.length_b   1.000
_cell.length_c   1.000
_cell.angle_alpha   90.00
_cell.angle_beta   90.00
_cell.angle_gamma   90.00
#
_symmetry.space_group_name_H-M   'P 1'
#
loop_
_entity.id
_entity.type
_entity.pdbx_description
1 polymer ?
#
loop_
_entity_poly.entity_id
_entity_poly.type
_entity_poly.pdbx_seq_one_letter_code
_entity_poly.pdbx_strand_id
1 'polypeptide(L)'
;MRYYIAYKFLDSDKEILKKRLGIISDMIEETGNTAFIFYRDTQNRGAISTPTDQIIRQAFIEVKKSDIIVAFIESGEKSEGMLLEVGYAKALGKKLVLLIRK
;
A
#
# COMPACT_ATOMS: atom_id res chain seq x y z
N MET A 1 6.97 14.49 1.83
CA MET A 1 6.89 13.50 0.73
C MET A 1 5.67 12.63 0.93
N ARG A 2 5.10 12.11 -0.15
CA ARG A 2 3.94 11.22 -0.11
C ARG A 2 4.35 9.76 -0.33
N TYR A 3 4.00 8.91 0.62
CA TYR A 3 4.28 7.48 0.60
C TYR A 3 3.02 6.72 0.23
N TYR A 4 3.13 5.74 -0.67
CA TYR A 4 2.08 4.73 -0.90
C TYR A 4 2.50 3.43 -0.23
N ILE A 5 1.66 2.86 0.63
CA ILE A 5 1.91 1.58 1.27
C ILE A 5 1.15 0.49 0.52
N ALA A 6 1.90 -0.35 -0.19
CA ALA A 6 1.42 -1.53 -0.90
C ALA A 6 1.49 -2.75 0.02
N TYR A 7 0.46 -3.58 0.04
CA TYR A 7 0.37 -4.75 0.93
C TYR A 7 -0.52 -5.86 0.35
N LYS A 8 -0.36 -7.09 0.83
CA LYS A 8 -1.30 -8.18 0.56
C LYS A 8 -2.52 -8.01 1.47
N PHE A 9 -3.69 -7.83 0.87
CA PHE A 9 -4.96 -7.78 1.62
C PHE A 9 -5.66 -9.13 1.68
N LEU A 10 -5.77 -9.86 0.56
CA LEU A 10 -6.45 -11.16 0.56
C LEU A 10 -5.69 -12.17 1.44
N ASP A 11 -6.43 -13.03 2.13
CA ASP A 11 -5.90 -14.09 3.03
C ASP A 11 -5.00 -13.61 4.18
N SER A 12 -5.05 -12.32 4.51
CA SER A 12 -4.37 -11.74 5.68
C SER A 12 -5.31 -11.66 6.89
N ASP A 13 -4.77 -11.80 8.10
CA ASP A 13 -5.47 -11.35 9.32
C ASP A 13 -5.62 -9.83 9.29
N LYS A 14 -6.88 -9.36 9.16
CA LYS A 14 -7.19 -7.94 8.97
C LYS A 14 -6.82 -7.08 10.16
N GLU A 15 -6.99 -7.59 11.38
CA GLU A 15 -6.73 -6.82 12.59
C GLU A 15 -5.23 -6.65 12.81
N ILE A 16 -4.47 -7.72 12.60
CA ILE A 16 -3.00 -7.68 12.65
C ILE A 16 -2.46 -6.77 11.55
N LEU A 17 -2.96 -6.93 10.32
CA LEU A 17 -2.54 -6.11 9.17
C LEU A 17 -2.81 -4.63 9.41
N LYS A 18 -4.03 -4.26 9.85
CA LYS A 18 -4.38 -2.87 10.18
C LYS A 18 -3.44 -2.28 11.23
N LYS A 19 -3.17 -3.03 12.31
CA LYS A 19 -2.27 -2.58 13.38
C LYS A 19 -0.86 -2.30 12.83
N ARG A 20 -0.34 -3.18 11.99
CA ARG A 20 1.00 -3.04 11.40
C ARG A 20 1.07 -1.91 10.39
N LEU A 21 0.09 -1.80 9.50
CA LEU A 21 -0.01 -0.68 8.57
C LEU A 21 -0.14 0.66 9.31
N GLY A 22 -0.87 0.69 10.43
CA GLY A 22 -0.96 1.83 11.32
C GLY A 22 0.41 2.24 11.87
N ILE A 23 1.15 1.31 12.46
CA ILE A 23 2.51 1.58 12.96
C ILE A 23 3.41 2.14 11.84
N ILE A 24 3.35 1.54 10.64
CA ILE A 24 4.16 2.01 9.50
C ILE A 24 3.73 3.42 9.07
N SER A 25 2.43 3.71 8.97
CA SER A 25 1.95 5.04 8.60
C SER A 25 2.31 6.08 9.64
N ASP A 26 2.16 5.77 10.92
CA ASP A 26 2.44 6.70 12.02
C ASP A 26 3.92 7.08 12.03
N MET A 27 4.83 6.09 11.89
CA MET A 27 6.26 6.35 11.78
C MET A 27 6.63 7.24 10.58
N ILE A 28 5.94 7.08 9.44
CA ILE A 28 6.14 7.94 8.27
C ILE A 28 5.63 9.36 8.58
N GLU A 29 4.44 9.46 9.16
CA GLU A 29 3.77 10.74 9.43
C GLU A 29 4.49 11.57 10.51
N GLU A 30 5.06 10.92 11.53
CA GLU A 30 5.90 11.55 12.57
C GLU A 30 7.11 12.30 12.00
N THR A 31 7.58 11.93 10.81
CA THR A 31 8.70 12.61 10.13
C THR A 31 8.25 13.81 9.26
N GLY A 32 6.99 14.24 9.38
CA GLY A 32 6.40 15.31 8.57
C GLY A 32 6.04 14.90 7.13
N ASN A 33 5.99 13.59 6.86
CA ASN A 33 5.58 13.03 5.58
C ASN A 33 4.11 12.59 5.62
N THR A 34 3.55 12.16 4.49
CA THR A 34 2.20 11.59 4.44
C THR A 34 2.24 10.15 3.99
N ALA A 35 1.48 9.28 4.65
CA ALA A 35 1.30 7.90 4.23
C ALA A 35 -0.09 7.73 3.62
N PHE A 36 -0.17 6.98 2.53
CA PHE A 36 -1.42 6.58 1.89
C PHE A 36 -1.56 5.06 1.95
N ILE A 37 -2.71 4.60 2.43
CA ILE A 37 -3.11 3.19 2.53
C ILE A 37 -4.46 3.06 1.85
N PHE A 38 -4.53 2.32 0.75
CA PHE A 38 -5.73 2.24 -0.09
C PHE A 38 -7.00 1.86 0.68
N TYR A 39 -6.93 0.80 1.49
CA TYR A 39 -8.07 0.34 2.28
C TYR A 39 -8.52 1.37 3.34
N ARG A 40 -7.59 2.14 3.92
CA ARG A 40 -7.89 3.19 4.91
C ARG A 40 -8.50 4.41 4.23
N ASP A 41 -7.85 4.91 3.19
CA ASP A 41 -8.05 6.26 2.66
C ASP A 41 -9.04 6.30 1.48
N THR A 42 -9.16 5.22 0.71
CA THR A 42 -10.10 5.14 -0.42
C THR A 42 -11.31 4.32 -0.07
N GLN A 43 -11.14 3.16 0.58
CA GLN A 43 -12.26 2.28 0.89
C GLN A 43 -12.94 2.59 2.23
N ASN A 44 -12.48 3.63 2.94
CA ASN A 44 -12.92 3.98 4.30
C ASN A 44 -13.03 2.75 5.21
N ARG A 45 -11.95 1.97 5.29
CA ARG A 45 -11.87 0.71 6.04
C ARG A 45 -12.95 -0.32 5.64
N GLY A 46 -13.30 -0.35 4.36
CA GLY A 46 -14.26 -1.30 3.79
C GLY A 46 -15.72 -0.84 3.83
N ALA A 47 -16.00 0.38 4.32
CA ALA A 47 -17.33 0.97 4.22
C ALA A 47 -17.72 1.28 2.76
N ILE A 48 -16.72 1.43 1.88
CA ILE A 48 -16.93 1.61 0.44
C ILE A 48 -16.51 0.33 -0.27
N SER A 49 -17.48 -0.34 -0.88
CA SER A 49 -17.22 -1.46 -1.78
C SER A 49 -16.70 -0.93 -3.12
N THR A 50 -15.57 -1.45 -3.57
CA THR A 50 -14.94 -1.04 -4.84
C THR A 50 -14.70 -2.30 -5.68
N PRO A 51 -15.20 -2.35 -6.92
CA PRO A 51 -14.89 -3.44 -7.84
C PRO A 51 -13.38 -3.59 -8.07
N THR A 52 -12.90 -4.82 -8.25
CA THR A 52 -11.47 -5.13 -8.36
C THR A 52 -10.75 -4.36 -9.48
N ASP A 53 -11.40 -4.18 -10.63
CA ASP A 53 -10.87 -3.43 -11.76
C ASP A 53 -10.72 -1.93 -11.44
N GLN A 54 -11.62 -1.38 -10.63
CA GLN A 54 -11.53 -0.01 -10.13
C GLN A 54 -10.47 0.14 -9.03
N ILE A 55 -10.28 -0.87 -8.18
CA ILE A 55 -9.23 -0.88 -7.15
C ILE A 55 -7.86 -0.66 -7.80
N ILE A 56 -7.49 -1.46 -8.80
CA ILE A 56 -6.17 -1.35 -9.44
C ILE A 56 -6.00 -0.01 -10.15
N ARG A 57 -7.03 0.47 -10.87
CA ARG A 57 -6.98 1.78 -11.53
C ARG A 57 -6.78 2.92 -10.54
N GLN A 58 -7.52 2.92 -9.44
CA GLN A 58 -7.39 3.93 -8.40
C GLN A 58 -6.03 3.80 -7.68
N ALA A 59 -5.57 2.58 -7.39
CA ALA A 59 -4.26 2.35 -6.82
C ALA A 59 -3.14 2.94 -7.70
N PHE A 60 -3.22 2.77 -9.02
CA PHE A 60 -2.24 3.37 -9.95
C PHE A 60 -2.25 4.90 -9.93
N ILE A 61 -3.43 5.53 -9.83
CA ILE A 61 -3.53 7.00 -9.66
C ILE A 61 -2.80 7.42 -8.40
N GLU A 62 -2.99 6.69 -7.30
CA GLU A 62 -2.38 7.02 -6.01
C GLU A 62 -0.88 6.69 -5.97
N VAL A 63 -0.42 5.64 -6.64
CA VAL A 63 1.01 5.34 -6.86
C VAL A 63 1.67 6.48 -7.66
N LYS A 64 1.02 6.98 -8.72
CA LYS A 64 1.56 8.08 -9.54
C LYS A 64 1.74 9.37 -8.74
N LYS A 65 0.80 9.67 -7.84
CA LYS A 65 0.82 10.83 -6.93
C LYS A 65 1.85 10.70 -5.80
N SER A 66 2.37 9.51 -5.52
CA SER A 66 3.35 9.27 -4.46
C SER A 66 4.78 9.44 -4.95
N ASP A 67 5.67 9.84 -4.03
CA ASP A 67 7.11 9.97 -4.26
C ASP A 67 7.84 8.65 -3.98
N ILE A 68 7.38 7.93 -2.95
CA ILE A 68 7.98 6.70 -2.45
C ILE A 68 6.90 5.62 -2.33
N ILE A 69 7.24 4.40 -2.72
CA ILE A 69 6.39 3.22 -2.55
C ILE A 69 7.02 2.32 -1.49
N VAL A 70 6.24 1.95 -0.49
CA VAL A 70 6.60 1.01 0.56
C VAL A 70 5.84 -0.27 0.31
N ALA A 71 6.52 -1.34 -0.11
CA ALA A 71 5.92 -2.66 -0.24
C ALA A 71 6.13 -3.43 1.06
N PHE A 72 5.05 -3.67 1.78
CA PHE A 72 5.06 -4.44 3.02
C PHE A 72 4.74 -5.92 2.73
N ILE A 73 5.75 -6.77 2.95
CA ILE A 73 5.73 -8.18 2.57
C ILE A 73 5.76 -9.02 3.84
N GLU A 74 4.59 -9.54 4.26
CA GLU A 74 4.43 -10.32 5.49
C GLU A 74 4.59 -11.83 5.30
N SER A 75 4.32 -12.33 4.10
CA SER A 75 4.32 -13.75 3.76
C SER A 75 5.25 -14.02 2.60
N GLY A 76 5.77 -15.26 2.50
CA GLY A 76 6.49 -15.71 1.31
C GLY A 76 5.61 -15.74 0.04
N GLU A 77 4.29 -15.77 0.20
CA GLU A 77 3.35 -15.67 -0.91
C GLU A 77 3.25 -14.25 -1.46
N LYS A 78 3.28 -14.14 -2.79
CA LYS A 78 3.20 -12.88 -3.51
C LYS A 78 1.74 -12.45 -3.70
N SER A 79 1.46 -11.16 -3.52
CA SER A 79 0.18 -10.55 -3.90
C SER A 79 0.27 -10.03 -5.33
N GLU A 80 -0.57 -10.52 -6.24
CA GLU A 80 -0.58 -10.06 -7.64
C GLU A 80 -0.85 -8.56 -7.76
N GLY A 81 -1.84 -8.04 -7.01
CA GLY A 81 -2.14 -6.61 -6.98
C GLY A 81 -0.94 -5.77 -6.52
N MET A 82 -0.26 -6.22 -5.47
CA MET A 82 0.96 -5.56 -4.97
C MET A 82 2.10 -5.62 -6.00
N LEU A 83 2.26 -6.74 -6.71
CA LEU A 83 3.26 -6.85 -7.78
C LEU A 83 2.96 -5.90 -8.94
N LEU A 84 1.69 -5.73 -9.31
CA LEU A 84 1.27 -4.76 -10.32
C LEU A 84 1.59 -3.33 -9.89
N GLU A 85 1.25 -2.96 -8.65
CA GLU A 85 1.55 -1.64 -8.08
C GLU A 85 3.05 -1.35 -8.04
N VAL A 86 3.86 -2.32 -7.57
CA VAL A 86 5.32 -2.21 -7.51
C VAL A 86 5.94 -2.15 -8.91
N GLY A 87 5.45 -2.96 -9.85
CA GLY A 87 5.89 -2.95 -11.24
C GLY A 87 5.61 -1.62 -11.92
N TYR A 88 4.40 -1.08 -11.72
CA TYR A 88 4.00 0.23 -12.24
C TYR A 88 4.85 1.36 -11.64
N ALA A 89 5.07 1.34 -10.33
CA ALA A 89 5.93 2.30 -9.64
C ALA A 89 7.37 2.29 -10.17
N LYS A 90 7.93 1.09 -10.40
CA LYS A 90 9.26 0.93 -10.99
C LYS A 90 9.33 1.51 -12.39
N ALA A 91 8.31 1.28 -13.22
CA ALA A 91 8.22 1.87 -14.56
C ALA A 91 8.16 3.41 -14.54
N LEU A 92 7.57 3.99 -13.49
CA LEU A 92 7.52 5.44 -13.26
C LEU A 92 8.80 6.01 -12.61
N GLY A 93 9.83 5.19 -12.33
CA GLY A 93 11.05 5.64 -11.67
C GLY A 93 10.86 6.07 -10.22
N LYS A 94 9.79 5.61 -9.55
CA LYS A 94 9.54 5.92 -8.14
C LYS A 94 10.56 5.23 -7.24
N LYS A 95 10.87 5.85 -6.10
CA LYS A 95 11.69 5.21 -5.06
C LYS A 95 10.90 4.06 -4.43
N LEU A 96 11.52 2.88 -4.35
CA LEU A 96 10.90 1.67 -3.79
C LEU A 96 11.62 1.26 -2.50
N VAL A 97 10.85 1.06 -1.43
CA VAL A 97 11.29 0.53 -0.14
C VAL A 97 10.58 -0.79 0.09
N LEU A 98 11.33 -1.85 0.36
CA LEU A 98 10.80 -3.17 0.68
C LEU A 98 10.89 -3.40 2.19
N LEU A 99 9.75 -3.58 2.85
CA LEU A 99 9.67 -3.97 4.24
C LEU A 99 9.32 -5.45 4.30
N ILE A 100 10.34 -6.29 4.44
CA ILE A 100 10.21 -7.75 4.38
C ILE A 100 10.25 -8.31 5.79
N ARG A 101 9.17 -8.96 6.20
CA ARG A 101 9.12 -9.75 7.43
C ARG A 101 9.57 -11.17 7.12
N LYS A 102 10.62 -11.63 7.81
CA LYS A 102 11.11 -13.02 7.74
C LYS A 102 10.42 -13.89 8.78
#